data_AF-A0A6A7NAX4-F1
#
_entry.id   AF-A0A6A7NAX4-F1
#
_cell.length_a   1.000
_cell.length_b   1.000
_cell.length_c   1.000
_cell.angle_alpha   90.00
_cell.angle_beta   90.00
_cell.angle_gamma   90.00
#
_symmetry.space_group_name_H-M   'P 1'
#
loop_
_entity.id
_entity.type
_entity.pdbx_description
1 polymer ?
#
loop_
_entity_poly.entity_id
_entity_poly.type
_entity_poly.pdbx_seq_one_letter_code
_entity_poly.pdbx_strand_id
1 'polypeptide(L)'
;MTQYVMSCRVLGMEIEVAVLRAVVALLRGAASTLPIMGLVLNTDKNTPSRGVFASAGFQATSHPQLFLSKGPPPATPGAHVQLRWA
;
A
#
# COMPACT_ATOMS: atom_id res chain seq x y z
N MET A 1 14.13 -12.13 2.53
CA MET A 1 12.68 -11.89 2.51
C MET A 1 12.43 -10.55 3.18
N THR A 2 11.96 -9.55 2.44
CA THR A 2 11.69 -8.21 2.99
C THR A 2 10.24 -8.18 3.45
N GLN A 3 10.02 -7.88 4.73
CA GLN A 3 8.69 -7.81 5.33
C GLN A 3 8.50 -6.45 6.00
N TYR A 4 7.29 -5.92 5.89
CA TYR A 4 6.89 -4.68 6.53
C TYR A 4 5.74 -4.96 7.49
N VAL A 5 5.87 -4.49 8.73
CA VAL A 5 4.86 -4.67 9.79
C VAL A 5 4.51 -3.30 10.34
N MET A 6 3.21 -3.06 10.54
CA MET A 6 2.69 -1.86 11.19
C MET A 6 1.98 -2.20 12.49
N SER A 7 2.06 -1.28 13.45
CA SER A 7 1.17 -1.29 14.60
C SER A 7 -0.26 -0.95 14.19
N CYS A 8 -1.25 -1.63 14.75
CA CYS A 8 -2.65 -1.26 14.58
C CYS A 8 -2.96 0.14 15.15
N ARG A 9 -2.11 0.67 16.04
CA ARG A 9 -2.29 2.01 16.61
C ARG A 9 -2.07 3.14 15.61
N VAL A 10 -1.39 2.89 14.49
CA VAL A 10 -1.10 3.92 13.48
C VAL A 10 -2.01 3.85 12.25
N LEU A 11 -2.89 2.84 12.19
CA LEU A 11 -3.90 2.70 11.14
C LEU A 11 -4.89 3.88 11.21
N GLY A 12 -5.18 4.50 10.07
CA GLY A 12 -6.02 5.68 9.98
C GLY A 12 -5.28 7.01 10.15
N MET A 13 -3.96 6.99 10.36
CA MET A 13 -3.11 8.21 10.40
C MET A 13 -2.45 8.51 9.05
N GLU A 14 -2.88 7.83 7.99
CA GLU A 14 -2.31 7.89 6.63
C GLU A 14 -0.89 7.31 6.50
N ILE A 15 -0.34 6.75 7.57
CA ILE A 15 0.99 6.12 7.58
C ILE A 15 0.99 4.89 6.65
N GLU A 16 -0.06 4.08 6.73
CA GLU A 16 -0.22 2.87 5.92
C GLU A 16 -0.27 3.17 4.41
N VAL A 17 -0.93 4.27 4.05
CA VAL A 17 -1.04 4.74 2.68
C VAL A 17 0.30 5.29 2.21
N ALA A 18 0.96 6.08 3.04
CA ALA A 18 2.27 6.66 2.74
C ALA A 18 3.33 5.58 2.48
N VAL A 19 3.40 4.54 3.33
CA VAL A 19 4.37 3.46 3.15
C VAL A 19 4.06 2.64 1.91
N LEU A 20 2.80 2.26 1.65
CA LEU A 20 2.47 1.53 0.42
C LEU A 20 2.82 2.32 -0.84
N ARG A 21 2.54 3.63 -0.87
CA ARG A 21 2.93 4.49 -2.01
C ARG A 21 4.43 4.54 -2.20
N ALA A 22 5.20 4.60 -1.11
CA ALA A 22 6.66 4.57 -1.16
C ALA A 22 7.19 3.25 -1.73
N VAL A 23 6.64 2.11 -1.27
CA VAL A 23 6.98 0.78 -1.80
C VAL A 23 6.65 0.69 -3.30
N VAL A 24 5.48 1.17 -3.73
CA VAL A 24 5.13 1.23 -5.15
C VAL A 24 6.11 2.09 -5.94
N ALA A 25 6.48 3.27 -5.42
CA ALA A 25 7.45 4.14 -6.07
C ALA A 25 8.82 3.47 -6.24
N LEU A 26 9.30 2.75 -5.23
CA LEU A 26 10.54 1.96 -5.31
C LEU A 26 10.43 0.85 -6.37
N LEU A 27 9.35 0.07 -6.36
CA LEU A 27 9.13 -1.02 -7.32
C LEU A 27 9.02 -0.52 -8.77
N ARG A 28 8.44 0.66 -8.97
CA ARG A 28 8.32 1.32 -10.29
C ARG A 28 9.66 1.93 -10.74
N GLY A 29 10.40 2.55 -9.83
CA GLY A 29 11.72 3.13 -10.08
C GLY A 29 12.74 2.09 -10.54
N ALA A 30 12.59 0.83 -10.11
CA ALA A 30 13.36 -0.32 -10.59
C ALA A 30 12.96 -0.80 -12.01
N ALA A 31 12.31 0.05 -12.82
CA ALA A 31 11.93 -0.16 -14.22
C ALA A 31 10.89 -1.26 -14.51
N SER A 32 9.99 -1.55 -13.56
CA SER A 32 8.90 -2.50 -13.79
C SER A 32 7.65 -1.81 -14.31
N THR A 33 7.30 -2.05 -15.58
CA THR A 33 5.98 -1.72 -16.15
C THR A 33 4.90 -2.73 -15.75
N LEU A 34 5.28 -3.83 -15.11
CA LEU A 34 4.35 -4.90 -14.74
C LEU A 34 3.35 -4.40 -13.69
N PRO A 35 2.09 -4.88 -13.74
CA PRO A 35 1.13 -4.61 -12.67
C PRO A 35 1.67 -5.05 -11.31
N ILE A 36 1.51 -4.20 -10.29
CA ILE A 36 1.82 -4.57 -8.91
C ILE A 36 0.54 -5.15 -8.31
N MET A 37 0.62 -6.36 -7.78
CA MET A 37 -0.50 -7.06 -7.16
C MET A 37 -0.42 -6.94 -5.64
N GLY A 38 -1.51 -6.51 -5.03
CA GLY A 38 -1.73 -6.53 -3.58
C GLY A 38 -2.68 -7.68 -3.21
N LEU A 39 -2.31 -8.45 -2.19
CA LEU A 39 -3.14 -9.51 -1.63
C LEU A 39 -3.55 -9.13 -0.19
N VAL A 40 -4.84 -9.15 0.08
CA VAL A 40 -5.40 -9.00 1.43
C VAL A 40 -5.94 -10.33 1.91
N LEU A 41 -5.29 -10.94 2.90
CA LEU A 41 -5.81 -12.13 3.57
C LEU A 41 -6.84 -11.71 4.62
N ASN A 42 -8.13 -11.69 4.25
CA ASN A 42 -9.18 -11.26 5.16
C ASN A 42 -9.29 -12.18 6.38
N THR A 43 -9.14 -11.60 7.57
CA THR A 43 -9.37 -12.23 8.87
C THR A 43 -10.19 -11.28 9.74
N ASP A 44 -10.75 -11.75 10.85
CA ASP A 44 -11.48 -10.88 11.78
C ASP A 44 -10.56 -9.82 12.43
N LYS A 45 -9.26 -10.14 12.52
CA LYS A 45 -8.25 -9.30 13.16
C LYS A 45 -7.72 -8.17 12.27
N ASN A 46 -8.01 -8.19 10.97
CA ASN A 46 -7.45 -7.24 10.00
C ASN A 46 -8.51 -6.39 9.28
N THR A 47 -9.71 -6.31 9.84
CA THR A 47 -10.80 -5.45 9.36
C THR A 47 -10.33 -4.03 9.02
N PRO A 48 -9.49 -3.35 9.84
CA PRO A 48 -9.03 -2.00 9.52
C PRO A 48 -8.13 -1.92 8.27
N SER A 49 -7.41 -2.98 7.93
CA SER A 49 -6.45 -2.99 6.82
C SER A 49 -7.06 -3.37 5.47
N ARG A 50 -8.34 -3.78 5.42
CA ARG A 50 -9.00 -4.20 4.17
C ARG A 50 -9.09 -3.10 3.12
N GLY A 51 -9.20 -1.83 3.54
CA GLY A 51 -9.30 -0.67 2.64
C GLY A 51 -7.95 -0.10 2.19
N VAL A 52 -6.84 -0.57 2.75
CA VAL A 52 -5.54 0.13 2.67
C VAL A 52 -4.97 0.15 1.25
N PHE A 53 -5.10 -0.94 0.48
CA PHE A 53 -4.70 -0.94 -0.93
C PHE A 53 -5.54 0.02 -1.77
N ALA A 54 -6.86 0.08 -1.54
CA ALA A 54 -7.74 1.00 -2.24
C ALA A 54 -7.36 2.47 -1.94
N SER A 55 -7.12 2.80 -0.67
CA SER A 55 -6.64 4.14 -0.25
C SER A 55 -5.26 4.49 -0.81
N ALA A 56 -4.43 3.48 -1.07
CA ALA A 56 -3.15 3.62 -1.76
C ALA A 56 -3.26 3.67 -3.30
N GLY A 57 -4.47 3.69 -3.85
CA GLY A 57 -4.73 3.84 -5.29
C GLY A 57 -4.69 2.54 -6.10
N PHE A 58 -4.71 1.38 -5.45
CA PHE A 58 -4.93 0.12 -6.15
C PHE A 58 -6.41 -0.05 -6.49
N GLN A 59 -6.70 -0.71 -7.61
CA GLN A 59 -8.05 -1.04 -8.03
C GLN A 59 -8.39 -2.47 -7.62
N ALA A 60 -9.61 -2.69 -7.10
CA ALA A 60 -10.11 -4.03 -6.83
C ALA A 60 -10.24 -4.84 -8.14
N THR A 61 -10.05 -6.15 -8.03
CA THR A 61 -10.29 -7.08 -9.14
C THR A 61 -11.60 -7.85 -8.95
N SER A 62 -11.90 -8.80 -9.84
CA SER A 62 -13.00 -9.75 -9.64
C SER A 62 -12.79 -10.66 -8.42
N HIS A 63 -11.55 -10.81 -7.95
CA HIS A 63 -11.24 -11.58 -6.75
C HIS A 63 -11.22 -10.65 -5.51
N PRO A 64 -12.00 -10.94 -4.46
CA PRO A 64 -12.26 -10.00 -3.34
C PRO A 64 -11.03 -9.68 -2.47
N GLN A 65 -9.94 -10.41 -2.66
CA GLN A 65 -8.68 -10.25 -1.93
C GLN A 65 -7.55 -9.65 -2.79
N LEU A 66 -7.77 -9.51 -4.10
CA LEU A 66 -6.73 -9.08 -5.03
C LEU A 66 -6.99 -7.66 -5.52
N PHE A 67 -5.93 -6.87 -5.46
CA PHE A 67 -5.89 -5.48 -5.89
C PHE A 67 -4.75 -5.27 -6.88
N LEU A 68 -4.93 -4.40 -7.87
CA LEU A 68 -3.94 -4.11 -8.90
C LEU A 68 -3.60 -2.63 -8.97
N SER A 69 -2.32 -2.31 -9.02
CA SER A 69 -1.82 -0.99 -9.40
C SER A 69 -1.17 -1.08 -10.78
N LYS A 70 -1.71 -0.32 -11.75
CA LYS A 70 -1.27 -0.30 -13.16
C LYS A 70 -0.62 1.03 -13.58
N GLY A 71 -0.62 2.02 -12.71
CA GLY A 71 -0.17 3.39 -13.02
C GLY A 71 1.01 3.84 -12.15
N PRO A 72 1.50 5.08 -12.39
CA PRO A 72 2.47 5.71 -11.50
C PRO A 72 1.89 5.81 -10.07
N PRO A 73 2.76 5.78 -9.03
CA PRO A 73 2.30 5.89 -7.65
C PRO A 73 1.45 7.16 -7.46
N PRO A 74 0.37 7.11 -6.67
CA PRO A 74 -0.36 8.31 -6.30
C PRO A 74 0.53 9.27 -5.51
N ALA A 75 0.12 10.55 -5.49
CA ALA A 75 0.86 11.68 -4.95
C ALA A 75 1.44 11.48 -3.54
N THR A 76 2.47 12.29 -3.26
CA THR A 76 3.27 12.42 -2.04
C THR A 76 2.43 12.25 -0.77
N PRO A 77 2.97 11.60 0.29
CA PRO A 77 2.30 11.50 1.59
C PRO A 77 1.75 12.85 2.08
N GLY A 78 0.73 12.80 2.95
CA GLY A 78 0.27 14.00 3.67
C GLY A 78 1.44 14.67 4.40
N ALA A 79 1.37 16.00 4.57
CA ALA A 79 2.49 16.82 5.07
C ALA A 79 3.00 16.39 6.47
N HIS A 80 2.18 15.68 7.25
CA HIS A 80 2.52 15.15 8.58
C HIS A 80 3.31 13.83 8.55
N VAL A 81 3.47 13.19 7.39
CA VAL A 81 4.22 11.94 7.24
C VAL A 81 5.53 12.19 6.50
N GLN A 82 6.66 11.99 7.18
CA GLN A 82 7.99 11.98 6.56
C GLN A 82 8.54 10.56 6.49
N LEU A 83 8.90 10.13 5.29
CA LEU A 83 9.61 8.87 5.05
C LEU A 83 11.11 9.14 5.07
N ARG A 84 11.85 8.38 5.88
CA ARG A 84 13.32 8.43 5.93
C ARG A 84 13.87 7.02 5.78
N TRP A 85 14.84 6.88 4.88
CA TRP A 85 15.58 5.63 4.69
C TRP A 85 16.87 5.73 5.51
N ALA A 86 17.22 4.66 6.22
CA ALA A 86 18.48 4.53 6.95
C ALA A 86 19.59 3.99 6.05
#